data_AF-A0A0Q7GMY0-F1
#
_entry.id   AF-A0A0Q7GMY0-F1
#
_cell.length_a   1.000
_cell.length_b   1.000
_cell.length_c   1.000
_cell.angle_alpha   90.00
_cell.angle_beta   90.00
_cell.angle_gamma   90.00
#
_symmetry.space_group_name_H-M   'P 1'
#
loop_
_entity.id
_entity.type
_entity.pdbx_description
1 polymer ?
#
loop_
_entity_poly.entity_id
_entity_poly.type
_entity_poly.pdbx_seq_one_letter_code
_entity_poly.pdbx_strand_id
1 'polypeptide(L)'
;MNKTHIFVTVAALILAAVACPAQAADRRYRLAYVQKVKVIEPSGRTAWENKDILDCDDVVLTEEDVRYALQHMRRVSWKAYDPENTDTTGCHGSALVTFQNGKILAMGIEPTGRISTQEYDAKMKLTASPPGFYDCAPCGKRKMALLKDALYRAHERALRKLAAEGKFPPDEVERRLKWFRDSR
;
A
#
# COMPACT_ATOMS: atom_id res chain seq x y z
N MET A 1 -25.95 -68.46 -13.09
CA MET A 1 -26.38 -68.27 -11.69
C MET A 1 -25.12 -68.00 -10.87
N ASN A 2 -24.90 -66.88 -10.18
CA ASN A 2 -25.72 -65.68 -9.86
C ASN A 2 -24.82 -64.41 -10.08
N LYS A 3 -25.25 -63.17 -10.41
CA LYS A 3 -26.03 -62.17 -9.61
C LYS A 3 -25.61 -62.18 -8.12
N THR A 4 -25.28 -61.14 -7.35
CA THR A 4 -25.34 -59.66 -7.38
C THR A 4 -24.53 -59.18 -6.13
N HIS A 5 -24.21 -57.91 -5.83
CA HIS A 5 -24.59 -56.58 -6.32
C HIS A 5 -23.43 -55.57 -6.04
N ILE A 6 -23.44 -54.43 -6.75
CA ILE A 6 -23.11 -53.05 -6.33
C ILE A 6 -22.30 -52.86 -5.03
N PHE A 7 -21.14 -52.19 -5.12
CA PHE A 7 -20.81 -51.07 -4.23
C PHE A 7 -20.15 -49.93 -5.01
N VAL A 8 -20.79 -48.75 -4.98
CA VAL A 8 -20.25 -47.50 -5.54
C VAL A 8 -19.41 -46.83 -4.46
N THR A 9 -18.13 -46.64 -4.71
CA THR A 9 -17.26 -45.79 -3.86
C THR A 9 -16.87 -44.54 -4.62
N VAL A 10 -17.56 -43.44 -4.29
CA VAL A 10 -17.23 -42.09 -4.78
C VAL A 10 -15.90 -41.66 -4.16
N ALA A 11 -14.85 -41.58 -4.99
CA ALA A 11 -13.59 -40.97 -4.58
C ALA A 11 -13.76 -39.45 -4.52
N ALA A 12 -13.78 -38.88 -3.31
CA ALA A 12 -13.98 -37.46 -3.09
C ALA A 12 -12.80 -36.64 -3.64
N LEU A 13 -13.11 -35.59 -4.41
CA LEU A 13 -12.15 -34.58 -4.84
C LEU A 13 -11.63 -33.81 -3.63
N ILE A 14 -10.37 -34.04 -3.25
CA ILE A 14 -9.67 -33.18 -2.30
C ILE A 14 -9.35 -31.86 -3.00
N LEU A 15 -10.25 -30.88 -2.85
CA LEU A 15 -9.89 -29.48 -3.04
C LEU A 15 -8.88 -29.11 -1.97
N ALA A 16 -7.60 -29.16 -2.33
CA ALA A 16 -6.54 -28.52 -1.55
C ALA A 16 -6.80 -27.01 -1.56
N ALA A 17 -7.49 -26.52 -0.53
CA ALA A 17 -7.63 -25.11 -0.28
C ALA A 17 -6.21 -24.55 -0.10
N VAL A 18 -5.73 -23.80 -1.11
CA VAL A 18 -4.50 -23.03 -0.99
C VAL A 18 -4.78 -21.91 -0.01
N ALA A 19 -4.62 -22.23 1.27
CA ALA A 19 -4.61 -21.28 2.35
C ALA A 19 -3.33 -20.44 2.22
N CYS A 20 -3.37 -19.47 1.31
CA CYS A 20 -2.50 -18.30 1.40
C CYS A 20 -2.54 -17.84 2.86
N PRO A 21 -1.40 -17.71 3.56
CA PRO A 21 -1.41 -17.19 4.89
C PRO A 21 -1.81 -15.71 4.81
N ALA A 22 -3.10 -15.48 4.98
CA ALA A 22 -3.66 -14.21 5.40
C ALA A 22 -3.18 -13.96 6.83
N GLN A 23 -1.88 -13.66 6.97
CA GLN A 23 -1.30 -13.20 8.23
C GLN A 23 -2.15 -12.02 8.67
N ALA A 24 -2.83 -12.21 9.80
CA ALA A 24 -3.84 -11.30 10.27
C ALA A 24 -3.24 -9.94 10.61
N ALA A 25 -4.06 -8.90 10.56
CA ALA A 25 -3.70 -7.57 11.03
C ALA A 25 -3.14 -7.60 12.46
N ASP A 26 -2.27 -6.63 12.78
CA ASP A 26 -1.71 -6.51 14.11
C ASP A 26 -2.83 -6.32 15.16
N ARG A 27 -2.99 -7.33 16.02
CA ARG A 27 -4.06 -7.42 17.02
C ARG A 27 -4.04 -6.29 18.06
N ARG A 28 -2.98 -5.48 18.12
CA ARG A 28 -2.89 -4.28 18.98
C ARG A 28 -3.74 -3.12 18.48
N TYR A 29 -4.07 -3.08 17.19
CA TYR A 29 -4.72 -1.93 16.54
C TYR A 29 -6.05 -2.31 15.86
N ARG A 30 -6.90 -3.04 16.60
CA ARG A 30 -8.17 -3.52 16.06
C ARG A 30 -9.08 -2.35 15.71
N LEU A 31 -9.61 -2.37 14.48
CA LEU A 31 -10.53 -1.36 13.96
C LEU A 31 -11.76 -1.13 14.86
N ALA A 32 -12.24 -2.18 15.54
CA ALA A 32 -13.38 -2.12 16.48
C ALA A 32 -13.15 -1.22 17.71
N TYR A 33 -11.91 -0.91 18.07
CA TYR A 33 -11.57 -0.01 19.18
C TYR A 33 -11.16 1.40 18.72
N VAL A 34 -11.24 1.70 17.42
CA VAL A 34 -10.96 3.04 16.89
C VAL A 34 -12.10 3.97 17.26
N GLN A 35 -11.81 5.00 18.05
CA GLN A 35 -12.74 6.05 18.41
C GLN A 35 -12.77 7.16 17.35
N LYS A 36 -11.60 7.50 16.80
CA LYS A 36 -11.46 8.59 15.82
C LYS A 36 -10.27 8.34 14.90
N VAL A 37 -10.43 8.68 13.62
CA VAL A 37 -9.32 8.89 12.69
C VAL A 37 -9.25 10.39 12.39
N LYS A 38 -8.03 10.93 12.28
CA LYS A 38 -7.78 12.27 11.77
C LYS A 38 -6.61 12.20 10.80
N VAL A 39 -6.86 12.38 9.51
CA VAL A 39 -5.80 12.70 8.54
C VAL A 39 -5.25 14.08 8.95
N ILE A 40 -3.95 14.16 9.21
CA ILE A 40 -3.26 15.40 9.61
C ILE A 40 -2.51 16.03 8.43
N GLU A 41 -2.06 15.20 7.49
CA GLU A 41 -1.41 15.60 6.25
C GLU A 41 -1.90 14.64 5.16
N PRO A 42 -2.78 15.08 4.23
CA PRO A 42 -3.33 14.18 3.23
C PRO A 42 -2.29 13.77 2.17
N SER A 43 -1.30 14.63 1.91
CA SER A 43 -0.16 14.39 1.04
C SER A 43 1.08 15.03 1.65
N GLY A 44 2.18 14.27 1.67
CA GLY A 44 3.48 14.63 2.21
C GLY A 44 4.60 13.91 1.44
N ARG A 45 5.81 14.45 1.55
CA ARG A 45 6.98 14.03 0.78
C ARG A 45 8.20 13.81 1.67
N THR A 46 9.06 12.90 1.26
CA THR A 46 10.37 12.62 1.88
C THR A 46 11.48 12.97 0.88
N ALA A 47 12.76 12.94 1.29
CA ALA A 47 13.87 13.14 0.35
C ALA A 47 14.05 12.00 -0.68
N TRP A 48 13.18 10.98 -0.65
CA TRP A 48 13.09 9.88 -1.61
C TRP A 48 11.98 10.11 -2.65
N GLU A 49 11.31 11.28 -2.65
CA GLU A 49 10.32 11.67 -3.66
C GLU A 49 10.94 11.67 -5.06
N ASN A 50 10.25 11.03 -6.02
CA ASN A 50 10.59 11.13 -7.43
C ASN A 50 9.35 11.44 -8.29
N LYS A 51 9.23 12.71 -8.71
CA LYS A 51 8.11 13.22 -9.53
C LYS A 51 8.03 12.64 -10.94
N ASP A 52 9.11 12.02 -11.42
CA ASP A 52 9.11 11.26 -12.68
C ASP A 52 8.51 9.85 -12.50
N ILE A 53 8.35 9.38 -11.26
CA ILE A 53 7.62 8.13 -10.90
C ILE A 53 6.19 8.45 -10.46
N LEU A 54 6.01 9.38 -9.51
CA LEU A 54 4.72 9.77 -8.98
C LEU A 54 4.80 11.18 -8.38
N ASP A 55 3.85 12.06 -8.68
CA ASP A 55 3.76 13.34 -7.97
C ASP A 55 3.11 13.09 -6.62
N CYS A 56 3.72 13.54 -5.52
CA CYS A 56 3.12 13.34 -4.20
C CYS A 56 1.80 14.08 -4.06
N ASP A 57 1.58 15.16 -4.79
CA ASP A 57 0.33 15.93 -4.73
C ASP A 57 -0.86 15.16 -5.35
N ASP A 58 -0.59 14.13 -6.18
CA ASP A 58 -1.60 13.15 -6.64
C ASP A 58 -1.95 12.09 -5.56
N VAL A 59 -1.14 11.95 -4.51
CA VAL A 59 -1.29 10.94 -3.43
C VAL A 59 -2.06 11.51 -2.25
N VAL A 60 -3.38 11.42 -2.29
CA VAL A 60 -4.27 11.90 -1.22
C VAL A 60 -4.71 10.75 -0.30
N LEU A 61 -4.26 10.75 0.96
CA LEU A 61 -4.69 9.82 2.01
C LEU A 61 -6.08 10.18 2.54
N THR A 62 -6.96 9.18 2.63
CA THR A 62 -8.33 9.30 3.16
C THR A 62 -8.49 8.54 4.48
N GLU A 63 -9.57 8.81 5.22
CA GLU A 63 -9.92 7.98 6.40
C GLU A 63 -10.17 6.51 6.04
N GLU A 64 -10.74 6.23 4.86
CA GLU A 64 -10.96 4.85 4.40
C GLU A 64 -9.62 4.12 4.21
N ASP A 65 -8.62 4.78 3.60
CA ASP A 65 -7.27 4.21 3.44
C ASP A 65 -6.64 3.84 4.79
N VAL A 66 -6.79 4.71 5.81
CA VAL A 66 -6.28 4.45 7.17
C VAL A 66 -7.01 3.27 7.82
N ARG A 67 -8.35 3.20 7.70
CA ARG A 67 -9.13 2.07 8.24
C ARG A 67 -8.78 0.75 7.56
N TYR A 68 -8.59 0.79 6.24
CA TYR A 68 -8.16 -0.35 5.43
C TYR A 68 -6.75 -0.82 5.81
N ALA A 69 -5.83 0.12 6.06
CA ALA A 69 -4.49 -0.17 6.59
C ALA A 69 -4.57 -0.89 7.95
N LEU A 70 -5.33 -0.39 8.92
CA LEU A 70 -5.52 -1.04 10.22
C LEU A 70 -6.08 -2.48 10.09
N GLN A 71 -6.89 -2.75 9.07
CA GLN A 71 -7.49 -4.06 8.81
C GLN A 71 -6.53 -5.06 8.14
N HIS A 72 -5.43 -4.61 7.53
CA HIS A 72 -4.60 -5.45 6.66
C HIS A 72 -3.09 -5.35 6.88
N MET A 73 -2.60 -4.35 7.63
CA MET A 73 -1.17 -4.14 7.86
C MET A 73 -0.53 -5.23 8.72
N ARG A 74 0.68 -5.65 8.33
CA ARG A 74 1.47 -6.72 8.93
C ARG A 74 2.80 -6.17 9.40
N ARG A 75 3.20 -6.43 10.64
CA ARG A 75 4.46 -5.91 11.17
C ARG A 75 5.65 -6.54 10.45
N VAL A 76 6.60 -5.72 10.03
CA VAL A 76 7.85 -6.13 9.40
C VAL A 76 9.06 -5.66 10.21
N SER A 77 10.25 -6.16 9.89
CA SER A 77 11.50 -5.65 10.44
C SER A 77 11.91 -4.33 9.77
N TRP A 78 12.79 -3.55 10.39
CA TRP A 78 13.38 -2.37 9.73
C TRP A 78 13.98 -2.72 8.37
N LYS A 79 14.79 -3.80 8.29
CA LYS A 79 15.44 -4.24 7.04
C LYS A 79 14.46 -4.51 5.89
N ALA A 80 13.23 -4.95 6.19
CA ALA A 80 12.19 -5.19 5.18
C ALA A 80 11.34 -3.95 4.86
N TYR A 81 11.47 -2.87 5.64
CA TYR A 81 10.81 -1.57 5.43
C TYR A 81 11.77 -0.53 4.83
N ASP A 82 13.07 -0.70 5.03
CA ASP A 82 14.12 0.25 4.67
C ASP A 82 14.01 0.69 3.20
N PRO A 83 13.89 2.01 2.90
CA PRO A 83 13.87 2.55 1.53
C PRO A 83 14.99 2.03 0.60
N GLU A 84 16.15 1.65 1.14
CA GLU A 84 17.25 1.10 0.34
C GLU A 84 17.00 -0.35 -0.13
N ASN A 85 16.06 -1.07 0.50
CA ASN A 85 15.82 -2.51 0.29
C ASN A 85 14.46 -2.82 -0.36
N THR A 86 13.59 -1.82 -0.58
CA THR A 86 12.25 -2.00 -1.14
C THR A 86 11.76 -0.71 -1.79
N ASP A 87 11.02 -0.87 -2.90
CA ASP A 87 10.38 0.24 -3.63
C ASP A 87 9.65 1.21 -2.71
N THR A 88 9.95 2.50 -2.86
CA THR A 88 9.24 3.61 -2.25
C THR A 88 8.96 4.67 -3.31
N THR A 89 7.85 5.38 -3.20
CA THR A 89 7.57 6.57 -4.01
C THR A 89 8.10 7.85 -3.37
N GLY A 90 8.56 7.78 -2.11
CA GLY A 90 8.85 8.93 -1.25
C GLY A 90 7.62 9.75 -0.82
N CYS A 91 6.47 9.52 -1.46
CA CYS A 91 5.17 10.12 -1.17
C CYS A 91 4.39 9.34 -0.11
N HIS A 92 3.78 10.04 0.84
CA HIS A 92 2.97 9.45 1.90
C HIS A 92 1.83 10.40 2.31
N GLY A 93 0.85 9.90 3.07
CA GLY A 93 0.01 10.75 3.91
C GLY A 93 0.16 10.37 5.38
N SER A 94 -0.12 11.31 6.26
CA SER A 94 0.00 11.13 7.72
C SER A 94 -1.36 11.24 8.42
N ALA A 95 -1.63 10.33 9.35
CA ALA A 95 -2.86 10.28 10.13
C ALA A 95 -2.61 9.98 11.61
N LEU A 96 -3.54 10.42 12.47
CA LEU A 96 -3.65 10.04 13.87
C LEU A 96 -4.89 9.18 14.06
N VAL A 97 -4.72 8.02 14.70
CA VAL A 97 -5.81 7.11 15.08
C VAL A 97 -5.92 7.11 16.60
N THR A 98 -7.03 7.61 17.14
CA THR A 98 -7.34 7.56 18.57
C THR A 98 -8.17 6.32 18.87
N PHE A 99 -7.73 5.53 19.82
CA PHE A 99 -8.43 4.35 20.33
C PHE A 99 -9.23 4.68 21.59
N GLN A 100 -10.29 3.92 21.85
CA GLN A 100 -11.20 4.11 23.00
C GLN A 100 -10.50 4.09 24.37
N ASN A 101 -9.32 3.48 24.48
CA ASN A 101 -8.51 3.45 25.70
C ASN A 101 -7.56 4.66 25.84
N GLY A 102 -7.69 5.69 24.99
CA GLY A 102 -6.85 6.89 24.99
C GLY A 102 -5.48 6.72 24.33
N LYS A 103 -5.14 5.53 23.79
CA LYS A 103 -3.94 5.36 22.94
C LYS A 103 -4.11 6.15 21.64
N ILE A 104 -3.05 6.77 21.18
CA ILE A 104 -2.97 7.42 19.87
C ILE A 104 -1.88 6.73 19.05
N LEU A 105 -2.20 6.36 17.81
CA LEU A 105 -1.25 5.85 16.83
C LEU A 105 -1.10 6.88 15.72
N ALA A 106 0.09 7.47 15.59
CA ALA A 106 0.46 8.16 14.37
C ALA A 106 0.82 7.12 13.30
N MET A 107 0.39 7.34 12.06
CA MET A 107 0.65 6.47 10.91
C MET A 107 1.08 7.33 9.72
N GLY A 108 2.23 7.03 9.14
CA GLY A 108 2.63 7.49 7.80
C GLY A 108 2.41 6.36 6.80
N ILE A 109 1.61 6.59 5.77
CA ILE A 109 1.14 5.57 4.82
C ILE A 109 1.55 5.96 3.39
N GLU A 110 2.40 5.16 2.76
CA GLU A 110 2.77 5.30 1.34
C GLU A 110 1.75 4.60 0.42
N PRO A 111 1.59 5.05 -0.84
CA PRO A 111 0.69 4.40 -1.81
C PRO A 111 1.18 3.02 -2.25
N THR A 112 2.43 2.67 -1.95
CA THR A 112 3.01 1.32 -2.08
C THR A 112 2.47 0.32 -1.05
N GLY A 113 1.85 0.81 0.04
CA GLY A 113 1.42 -0.02 1.17
C GLY A 113 2.43 -0.07 2.32
N ARG A 114 3.60 0.58 2.19
CA ARG A 114 4.56 0.77 3.29
C ARG A 114 3.97 1.69 4.35
N ILE A 115 4.04 1.29 5.62
CA ILE A 115 3.47 2.03 6.74
C ILE A 115 4.48 2.15 7.89
N SER A 116 4.77 3.37 8.30
CA SER A 116 5.45 3.67 9.56
C SER A 116 4.43 4.08 10.63
N THR A 117 4.73 3.78 11.89
CA THR A 117 3.84 4.11 13.01
C THR A 117 4.59 4.55 14.27
N GLN A 118 3.97 5.42 15.05
CA GLN A 118 4.46 5.83 16.36
C GLN A 118 3.32 5.86 17.39
N GLU A 119 3.51 5.20 18.53
CA GLU A 119 2.52 5.13 19.62
C GLU A 119 2.70 6.28 20.63
N TYR A 120 1.58 6.88 21.04
CA TYR A 120 1.47 7.95 22.03
C TYR A 120 0.34 7.69 23.05
N ASP A 121 0.38 8.36 24.20
CA ASP A 121 -0.73 8.46 25.14
C ASP A 121 -1.68 9.63 24.78
N ALA A 122 -2.78 9.78 25.53
CA ALA A 122 -3.74 10.88 25.37
C ALA A 122 -3.16 12.28 25.64
N LYS A 123 -1.94 12.38 26.18
CA LYS A 123 -1.19 13.64 26.40
C LYS A 123 -0.09 13.84 25.34
N MET A 124 -0.14 13.08 24.24
CA MET A 124 0.86 13.06 23.15
C MET A 124 2.29 12.72 23.62
N LYS A 125 2.44 12.00 24.73
CA LYS A 125 3.74 11.45 25.16
C LYS A 125 4.00 10.12 24.49
N LEU A 126 5.25 9.88 24.09
CA LEU A 126 5.67 8.62 23.47
C LEU A 126 5.40 7.43 24.40
N THR A 127 4.78 6.37 23.90
CA THR A 127 4.49 5.14 24.69
C THR A 127 5.19 3.88 24.19
N ALA A 128 5.78 3.91 22.99
CA ALA A 128 6.63 2.85 22.46
C ALA A 128 7.81 3.43 21.69
N SER A 129 8.97 2.78 21.75
CA SER A 129 10.14 3.06 20.91
C SER A 129 10.92 1.75 20.72
N PRO A 130 11.51 1.47 19.54
CA PRO A 130 11.48 2.27 18.30
C PRO A 130 10.09 2.29 17.62
N PRO A 131 9.92 3.10 16.55
CA PRO A 131 8.73 3.07 15.70
C PRO A 131 8.35 1.66 15.22
N GLY A 132 7.07 1.48 14.91
CA GLY A 132 6.59 0.26 14.26
C GLY A 132 6.58 0.37 12.75
N PHE A 133 7.09 -0.65 12.05
CA PHE A 133 7.10 -0.75 10.60
C PHE A 133 6.16 -1.86 10.12
N TYR A 134 5.39 -1.60 9.07
CA TYR A 134 4.41 -2.54 8.51
C TYR A 134 4.40 -2.51 6.99
N ASP A 135 4.06 -3.65 6.41
CA ASP A 135 3.61 -3.75 5.02
C ASP A 135 2.09 -3.95 4.97
N CYS A 136 1.46 -3.39 3.94
CA CYS A 136 0.09 -3.65 3.55
C CYS A 136 -0.01 -3.80 2.02
N ALA A 137 0.47 -4.92 1.48
CA ALA A 137 0.29 -5.30 0.08
C ALA A 137 -1.12 -5.05 -0.52
N PRO A 138 -2.27 -5.32 0.16
CA PRO A 138 -3.57 -4.98 -0.41
C PRO A 138 -3.86 -3.46 -0.42
N CYS A 139 -3.33 -2.69 0.54
CA CYS A 139 -3.38 -1.22 0.49
C CYS A 139 -2.65 -0.71 -0.75
N GLY A 140 -1.43 -1.22 -0.99
CA GLY A 140 -0.62 -0.89 -2.15
C GLY A 140 -1.36 -1.17 -3.46
N LYS A 141 -1.88 -2.39 -3.63
CA LYS A 141 -2.68 -2.76 -4.80
C LYS A 141 -3.90 -1.86 -5.01
N ARG A 142 -4.67 -1.57 -3.96
CA ARG A 142 -5.85 -0.70 -4.03
C ARG A 142 -5.47 0.74 -4.39
N LYS A 143 -4.43 1.30 -3.78
CA LYS A 143 -4.04 2.70 -3.99
C LYS A 143 -3.37 2.92 -5.35
N MET A 144 -2.44 2.06 -5.76
CA MET A 144 -1.79 2.13 -7.07
C MET A 144 -2.78 1.97 -8.23
N ALA A 145 -3.85 1.17 -8.06
CA ALA A 145 -4.91 1.07 -9.06
C ALA A 145 -5.71 2.38 -9.25
N LEU A 146 -5.87 3.18 -8.19
CA LEU A 146 -6.50 4.50 -8.25
C LEU A 146 -5.58 5.58 -8.84
N LEU A 147 -4.26 5.38 -8.74
CA LEU A 147 -3.23 6.33 -9.19
C LEU A 147 -2.80 6.14 -10.66
N LYS A 148 -3.46 5.28 -11.44
CA LYS A 148 -3.12 5.01 -12.86
C LYS A 148 -2.94 6.28 -13.69
N ASP A 149 -3.86 7.24 -13.59
CA ASP A 149 -3.79 8.49 -14.34
C ASP A 149 -2.64 9.41 -13.89
N ALA A 150 -2.25 9.36 -12.61
CA ALA A 150 -1.11 10.07 -12.05
C ALA A 150 0.22 9.45 -12.51
N LEU A 151 0.31 8.12 -12.46
CA LEU A 151 1.44 7.34 -12.97
C LEU A 151 1.62 7.55 -14.48
N TYR A 152 0.51 7.66 -15.24
CA TYR A 152 0.56 8.04 -16.65
C TYR A 152 1.18 9.43 -16.86
N ARG A 153 0.74 10.44 -16.10
CA ARG A 153 1.32 11.81 -16.18
C ARG A 153 2.79 11.82 -15.81
N ALA A 154 3.20 11.05 -14.79
CA ALA A 154 4.59 10.92 -14.39
C ALA A 154 5.45 10.27 -15.49
N HIS A 155 4.97 9.18 -16.10
CA HIS A 155 5.63 8.54 -17.23
C HIS A 155 5.77 9.48 -18.44
N GLU A 156 4.77 10.31 -18.73
CA GLU A 156 4.85 11.33 -19.78
C GLU A 156 5.92 12.40 -19.46
N ARG A 157 6.00 12.88 -18.22
CA ARG A 157 7.09 13.79 -17.78
C ARG A 157 8.46 13.14 -17.96
N ALA A 158 8.63 11.91 -17.50
CA ALA A 158 9.89 11.16 -17.58
C ALA A 158 10.36 10.97 -19.03
N LEU A 159 9.47 10.58 -19.95
CA LEU A 159 9.79 10.43 -21.37
C LEU A 159 10.15 11.77 -22.03
N ARG A 160 9.39 12.84 -21.74
CA ARG A 160 9.68 14.18 -22.28
C ARG A 160 11.02 14.73 -21.79
N LYS A 161 11.39 14.44 -20.53
CA LYS A 161 12.69 14.79 -19.95
C LYS A 161 13.85 14.08 -20.66
N LEU A 162 13.75 12.76 -20.86
CA LEU A 162 14.75 11.98 -21.60
C LEU A 162 14.89 12.46 -23.07
N ALA A 163 13.81 12.95 -23.68
CA ALA A 163 13.84 13.60 -24.99
C ALA A 163 14.69 14.89 -24.97
N ALA A 164 14.46 15.76 -23.98
CA ALA A 164 15.20 17.01 -23.81
C ALA A 164 16.70 16.79 -23.50
N GLU A 165 17.03 15.68 -22.84
CA GLU A 165 18.41 15.20 -22.61
C GLU A 165 19.05 14.54 -23.85
N GLY A 166 18.37 14.51 -25.00
CA GLY A 166 18.85 13.91 -26.25
C GLY A 166 18.95 12.38 -26.22
N LYS A 167 18.30 11.70 -25.26
CA LYS A 167 18.32 10.23 -25.16
C LYS A 167 17.40 9.55 -26.17
N PHE A 168 16.38 10.27 -26.65
CA PHE A 168 15.44 9.83 -27.67
C PHE A 168 15.14 10.96 -28.65
N PRO A 169 14.96 10.68 -29.95
CA PRO A 169 14.45 11.67 -30.89
C PRO A 169 12.95 11.95 -30.62
N PRO A 170 12.45 13.17 -30.89
CA PRO A 170 11.08 13.56 -30.53
C PRO A 170 9.97 12.68 -31.15
N ASP A 171 10.18 12.16 -32.35
CA ASP A 171 9.22 11.28 -33.04
C ASP A 171 9.06 9.92 -32.32
N GLU A 172 10.14 9.40 -31.75
CA GLU A 172 10.10 8.16 -30.98
C GLU A 172 9.36 8.35 -29.65
N VAL A 173 9.55 9.49 -29.00
CA VAL A 173 8.85 9.84 -27.76
C VAL A 173 7.36 9.94 -28.00
N GLU A 174 6.92 10.64 -29.05
CA GLU A 174 5.50 10.76 -29.34
C GLU A 174 4.87 9.42 -29.81
N ARG A 175 5.64 8.56 -30.50
CA ARG A 175 5.24 7.15 -30.77
C ARG A 175 5.03 6.35 -29.47
N ARG A 176 5.99 6.41 -28.53
CA ARG A 176 5.92 5.71 -27.24
C ARG A 176 4.75 6.21 -26.39
N LEU A 177 4.56 7.53 -26.30
CA LEU A 177 3.43 8.16 -25.60
C LEU A 177 2.09 7.76 -26.23
N LYS A 178 1.98 7.74 -27.56
CA LYS A 178 0.77 7.28 -28.24
C LYS A 178 0.45 5.83 -27.91
N TRP A 179 1.41 4.92 -28.06
CA TRP A 179 1.21 3.51 -27.72
C TRP A 179 0.78 3.31 -26.25
N PHE A 180 1.36 4.07 -25.32
CA PHE A 180 0.99 4.00 -23.91
C PHE A 180 -0.42 4.56 -23.63
N ARG A 181 -0.83 5.65 -24.31
CA ARG A 181 -2.21 6.19 -24.28
C ARG A 181 -3.23 5.19 -24.83
N ASP A 182 -2.88 4.50 -25.92
CA ASP A 182 -3.75 3.52 -26.59
C ASP A 182 -3.86 2.20 -25.78
N SER A 183 -3.03 2.00 -24.74
CA SER A 183 -3.03 0.83 -23.84
C SER A 183 -3.84 0.99 -22.54
N ARG A 184 -4.65 2.06 -22.44
CA ARG A 184 -5.36 2.50 -21.24
C ARG A 184 -6.58 1.64 -20.85
#